data_AF-C0EPR1-F1
#
_entry.id   AF-C0EPR1-F1
#
_cell.length_a   1.000
_cell.length_b   1.000
_cell.length_c   1.000
_cell.angle_alpha   90.00
_cell.angle_beta   90.00
_cell.angle_gamma   90.00
#
_symmetry.space_group_name_H-M   'P 1'
#
loop_
_entity.id
_entity.type
_entity.pdbx_description
1 polymer ?
#
loop_
_entity_poly.entity_id
_entity_poly.type
_entity_poly.pdbx_seq_one_letter_code
_entity_poly.pdbx_strand_id
1 'polypeptide(L)'
;MDIPKIKNLLYVPICKVGDDPDQWYIQSAYHVQINEEGELFRQLADDFTQIKSKLLSDINSENGYIHTSSGVFIQIRSKDSKPYHPIFSAQYDRDISNKNHAFYFKKEFMREVREMASQGRDGIVRII
;
A
#
# COMPACT_ATOMS: atom_id res chain seq x y z
N MET A 1 -2.86 -1.47 -15.01
CA MET A 1 -3.33 -1.74 -13.64
C MET A 1 -4.50 -0.82 -13.39
N ASP A 2 -5.64 -1.33 -12.92
CA ASP A 2 -6.75 -0.47 -12.50
C ASP A 2 -6.58 -0.11 -11.01
N ILE A 3 -6.83 1.14 -10.63
CA ILE A 3 -6.53 1.69 -9.28
C ILE A 3 -7.71 2.40 -8.60
N PRO A 4 -8.96 1.91 -8.73
CA PRO A 4 -10.15 2.70 -8.39
C PRO A 4 -10.19 3.09 -6.91
N LYS A 5 -9.59 2.28 -6.02
CA LYS A 5 -9.55 2.53 -4.57
C LYS A 5 -8.58 3.63 -4.14
N ILE A 6 -7.58 3.95 -4.97
CA ILE A 6 -6.50 4.89 -4.60
C ILE A 6 -6.40 6.08 -5.55
N LYS A 7 -7.27 6.16 -6.57
CA LYS A 7 -7.29 7.24 -7.55
C LYS A 7 -7.49 8.61 -6.92
N ASN A 8 -8.27 8.68 -5.85
CA ASN A 8 -8.60 9.91 -5.14
C ASN A 8 -8.55 9.66 -3.62
N LEU A 9 -7.60 10.29 -2.93
CA LEU A 9 -7.36 10.08 -1.50
C LEU A 9 -7.28 11.42 -0.75
N LEU A 10 -7.80 11.45 0.47
CA LEU A 10 -7.51 12.49 1.45
C LEU A 10 -6.56 11.91 2.49
N TYR A 11 -5.29 12.34 2.46
CA TYR A 11 -4.28 11.95 3.43
C TYR A 11 -4.20 13.01 4.54
N VAL A 12 -4.54 12.62 5.77
CA VAL A 12 -4.54 13.49 6.95
C VAL A 12 -3.51 12.97 7.95
N PRO A 13 -2.28 13.50 7.97
CA PRO A 13 -1.28 13.12 8.97
C PRO A 13 -1.65 13.65 10.35
N ILE A 14 -1.47 12.82 11.38
CA ILE A 14 -1.64 13.18 12.79
C ILE A 14 -0.27 13.24 13.45
N CYS A 15 0.05 14.37 14.06
CA CYS A 15 1.21 14.48 14.95
C CYS A 15 0.81 13.97 16.33
N LYS A 16 1.50 12.92 16.80
CA LYS A 16 1.32 12.38 18.14
C LYS A 16 2.27 13.06 19.09
N VAL A 17 1.74 13.78 20.06
CA VAL A 17 2.49 14.40 21.16
C VAL A 17 2.22 13.60 22.42
N GLY A 18 3.24 12.89 22.90
CA GLY A 18 3.09 11.98 24.04
C GLY A 18 2.03 10.89 23.84
N ASP A 19 1.58 10.31 24.95
CA ASP A 19 0.59 9.23 24.97
C ASP A 19 -0.85 9.74 25.12
N ASP A 20 -1.04 11.03 25.40
CA ASP A 20 -2.35 11.67 25.56
C ASP A 20 -2.94 12.07 24.20
N PRO A 21 -4.01 11.39 23.72
CA PRO A 21 -4.60 11.67 22.41
C PRO A 21 -5.17 13.09 22.27
N ASP A 22 -5.53 13.74 23.38
CA ASP A 22 -6.07 15.11 23.37
C ASP A 22 -4.99 16.15 23.03
N GLN A 23 -3.71 15.77 23.13
CA GLN A 23 -2.57 16.61 22.74
C GLN A 23 -2.15 16.38 21.27
N TRP A 24 -2.75 15.41 20.59
CA TRP A 24 -2.46 15.14 19.20
C TRP A 24 -3.13 16.19 18.32
N TYR A 25 -2.51 16.50 17.18
CA TYR A 25 -3.05 17.50 16.26
C TYR A 25 -2.87 17.08 14.81
N ILE A 26 -3.78 17.58 13.96
CA ILE A 26 -3.75 17.36 12.51
C ILE A 26 -2.63 18.24 11.91
N GLN A 27 -1.79 17.62 11.08
CA GLN A 27 -0.88 18.35 10.19
C GLN A 27 -1.58 18.72 8.90
N SER A 28 -0.93 19.47 8.01
CA SER A 28 -1.49 19.83 6.70
C SER A 28 -2.10 18.62 5.98
N ALA A 29 -3.35 18.74 5.53
CA ALA A 29 -4.01 17.68 4.81
C ALA A 29 -3.56 17.68 3.35
N TYR A 30 -3.51 16.50 2.74
CA TYR A 30 -3.09 16.34 1.36
C TYR A 30 -4.20 15.66 0.56
N HIS A 31 -4.71 16.37 -0.44
CA HIS A 31 -5.58 15.78 -1.45
C HIS A 31 -4.72 15.20 -2.57
N VAL A 32 -4.75 13.88 -2.68
CA VAL A 32 -3.95 13.11 -3.64
C VAL A 32 -4.87 12.64 -4.76
N GLN A 33 -4.60 13.09 -5.98
CA GLN A 33 -5.23 12.63 -7.21
C GLN A 33 -4.18 11.92 -8.06
N ILE A 34 -4.27 10.60 -8.19
CA ILE A 34 -3.28 9.85 -8.95
C ILE A 34 -3.59 9.99 -10.44
N ASN A 35 -2.71 10.67 -11.17
CA ASN A 35 -2.73 10.73 -12.64
C ASN A 35 -2.16 9.42 -13.21
N GLU A 36 -2.93 8.72 -14.04
CA GLU A 36 -2.57 7.44 -14.67
C GLU A 36 -1.38 7.56 -15.66
N GLU A 37 -1.04 8.76 -16.09
CA GLU A 37 0.15 9.02 -16.92
C GLU A 37 1.35 9.53 -16.09
N GLY A 38 1.15 9.75 -14.79
CA GLY A 38 2.14 10.34 -13.89
C GLY A 38 3.17 9.36 -13.34
N GLU A 39 4.28 9.89 -12.85
CA GLU A 39 5.38 9.11 -12.25
C GLU A 39 4.91 8.27 -11.05
N LEU A 40 4.06 8.84 -10.20
CA LEU A 40 3.51 8.14 -9.05
C LEU A 40 2.71 6.89 -9.46
N PHE A 41 1.89 7.00 -10.52
CA PHE A 41 1.14 5.86 -11.03
C PHE A 41 2.07 4.79 -11.62
N ARG A 42 3.06 5.21 -12.43
CA ARG A 42 4.03 4.27 -13.02
C ARG A 42 4.75 3.47 -11.93
N GLN A 43 5.24 4.13 -10.88
CA GLN A 43 5.91 3.43 -9.77
C GLN A 43 4.97 2.47 -9.02
N LEU A 44 3.71 2.87 -8.79
CA LEU A 44 2.71 1.98 -8.17
C LEU A 44 2.38 0.77 -9.04
N ALA A 45 2.32 0.94 -10.37
CA ALA A 45 2.10 -0.13 -11.32
C ALA A 45 3.30 -1.11 -11.37
N ASP A 46 4.51 -0.59 -11.30
CA ASP A 46 5.74 -1.39 -11.24
C ASP A 46 5.80 -2.19 -9.93
N ASP A 47 5.51 -1.55 -8.79
CA ASP A 47 5.41 -2.22 -7.50
C ASP A 47 4.37 -3.36 -7.52
N PHE A 48 3.17 -3.09 -8.07
CA PHE A 48 2.11 -4.08 -8.18
C PHE A 48 2.55 -5.28 -9.03
N THR A 49 3.19 -5.01 -10.17
CA THR A 49 3.69 -6.04 -11.08
C THR A 49 4.78 -6.89 -10.41
N GLN A 50 5.72 -6.25 -9.72
CA GLN A 50 6.77 -6.93 -8.96
C GLN A 50 6.18 -7.80 -7.84
N ILE A 51 5.24 -7.25 -7.07
CA ILE A 51 4.58 -7.97 -5.98
C ILE A 51 3.84 -9.19 -6.53
N LYS A 52 3.08 -9.03 -7.62
CA LYS A 52 2.37 -10.14 -8.27
C LYS A 52 3.35 -11.25 -8.69
N SER A 53 4.45 -10.91 -9.35
CA SER A 53 5.46 -11.89 -9.77
C SER A 53 6.08 -12.64 -8.59
N LYS A 54 6.37 -11.93 -7.49
CA LYS A 54 6.90 -12.55 -6.26
C LYS A 54 5.90 -13.50 -5.62
N LEU A 55 4.62 -13.11 -5.53
CA LEU A 55 3.57 -13.97 -4.97
C LEU A 55 3.40 -15.24 -5.81
N LEU A 56 3.42 -15.14 -7.14
CA LEU A 56 3.37 -16.30 -8.03
C LEU A 56 4.59 -17.21 -7.84
N SER A 57 5.79 -16.63 -7.69
CA SER A 57 7.00 -17.39 -7.38
C SER A 57 6.90 -18.11 -6.03
N ASP A 58 6.33 -17.47 -5.01
CA ASP A 58 6.16 -18.06 -3.67
C ASP A 58 5.17 -19.24 -3.70
N ILE A 59 4.06 -19.09 -4.42
CA ILE A 59 3.08 -20.17 -4.62
C ILE A 59 3.73 -21.36 -5.34
N ASN A 60 4.62 -21.11 -6.30
CA ASN A 60 5.31 -22.19 -7.02
C ASN A 60 6.58 -22.69 -6.32
N SER A 61 6.88 -22.19 -5.12
CA SER A 61 8.02 -22.64 -4.31
C SER A 61 7.70 -23.89 -3.49
N GLU A 62 8.71 -24.51 -2.88
CA GLU A 62 8.57 -25.75 -2.11
C GLU A 62 7.57 -25.64 -0.93
N ASN A 63 7.55 -24.52 -0.21
CA ASN A 63 6.58 -24.30 0.87
C ASN A 63 5.20 -23.89 0.36
N GLY A 64 5.12 -23.44 -0.90
CA GLY A 64 3.91 -23.09 -1.60
C GLY A 64 3.07 -21.96 -0.99
N TYR A 65 3.57 -21.22 -0.01
CA TYR A 65 2.83 -20.17 0.69
C TYR A 65 3.31 -18.78 0.30
N ILE A 66 2.37 -17.86 0.14
CA ILE A 66 2.67 -16.44 -0.05
C ILE A 66 3.23 -15.83 1.24
N HIS A 67 4.22 -14.96 1.07
CA HIS A 67 4.85 -14.20 2.14
C HIS A 67 4.67 -12.70 1.92
N THR A 68 5.18 -11.91 2.86
CA THR A 68 5.33 -10.46 2.66
C THR A 68 6.13 -10.19 1.39
N SER A 69 5.59 -9.33 0.53
CA SER A 69 6.28 -8.85 -0.66
C SER A 69 6.15 -7.32 -0.73
N SER A 70 7.24 -6.63 -1.05
CA SER A 70 7.33 -5.18 -0.96
C SER A 70 7.89 -4.59 -2.25
N GLY A 71 7.20 -3.57 -2.77
CA GLY A 71 7.75 -2.65 -3.75
C GLY A 71 8.31 -1.39 -3.08
N VAL A 72 8.42 -0.30 -3.83
CA VAL A 72 8.93 0.99 -3.37
C VAL A 72 7.92 1.70 -2.46
N PHE A 73 6.68 1.84 -2.91
CA PHE A 73 5.57 2.58 -2.30
C PHE A 73 4.49 1.70 -1.70
N ILE A 74 4.24 0.51 -2.25
CA ILE A 74 3.26 -0.43 -1.70
C ILE A 74 3.90 -1.76 -1.31
N GLN A 75 3.21 -2.48 -0.44
CA GLN A 75 3.58 -3.83 -0.02
C GLN A 75 2.33 -4.65 0.28
N ILE A 76 2.42 -5.96 0.14
CA ILE A 76 1.43 -6.90 0.67
C ILE A 76 2.00 -7.57 1.93
N ARG A 77 1.23 -7.55 3.01
CA ARG A 77 1.61 -8.13 4.32
C ARG A 77 0.44 -8.86 4.95
N SER A 78 0.74 -9.76 5.88
CA SER A 78 -0.30 -10.45 6.65
C SER A 78 -1.11 -9.43 7.47
N LYS A 79 -2.44 -9.53 7.38
CA LYS A 79 -3.43 -8.74 8.13
C LYS A 79 -4.41 -9.72 8.76
N ASP A 80 -3.94 -10.44 9.77
CA ASP A 80 -4.74 -11.48 10.42
C ASP A 80 -4.56 -11.44 11.93
N SER A 81 -5.62 -11.83 12.64
CA SER A 81 -5.63 -12.03 14.08
C SER A 81 -5.96 -13.49 14.36
N LYS A 82 -5.46 -14.05 15.46
CA LYS A 82 -5.80 -15.43 15.82
C LYS A 82 -7.31 -15.54 16.17
N PRO A 83 -7.99 -16.64 15.83
CA PRO A 83 -7.50 -17.78 15.03
C PRO A 83 -7.28 -17.39 13.56
N TYR A 84 -6.24 -17.92 12.93
CA TYR A 84 -5.92 -17.57 11.55
C TYR A 84 -6.91 -18.16 10.56
N HIS A 85 -7.11 -17.48 9.44
CA HIS A 85 -8.02 -17.89 8.38
C HIS A 85 -7.22 -18.12 7.09
N PRO A 86 -7.07 -19.39 6.64
CA PRO A 86 -6.35 -19.70 5.42
C PRO A 86 -6.98 -19.10 4.17
N ILE A 87 -6.13 -18.85 3.16
CA ILE A 87 -6.56 -18.48 1.82
C ILE A 87 -6.45 -19.72 0.94
N PHE A 88 -7.58 -20.34 0.63
CA PHE A 88 -7.66 -21.43 -0.33
C PHE A 88 -7.59 -20.90 -1.77
N SER A 89 -6.81 -21.55 -2.62
CA SER A 89 -6.78 -21.26 -4.06
C SER A 89 -7.33 -22.42 -4.85
N ALA A 90 -8.47 -22.20 -5.53
CA ALA A 90 -9.05 -23.19 -6.43
C ALA A 90 -8.15 -23.51 -7.64
N GLN A 91 -7.28 -22.58 -8.05
CA GLN A 91 -6.35 -22.80 -9.16
C GLN A 91 -5.25 -23.82 -8.82
N TYR A 92 -4.80 -23.82 -7.56
CA TYR A 92 -3.72 -24.70 -7.08
C TYR A 92 -4.24 -25.85 -6.23
N ASP A 93 -5.56 -25.92 -6.02
CA ASP A 93 -6.28 -26.89 -5.19
C ASP A 93 -5.69 -27.09 -3.78
N ARG A 94 -5.27 -25.97 -3.16
CA ARG A 94 -4.65 -25.96 -1.83
C ARG A 94 -4.70 -24.58 -1.20
N ASP A 95 -4.41 -24.53 0.09
CA ASP A 95 -4.12 -23.27 0.77
C ASP A 95 -2.82 -22.68 0.23
N ILE A 96 -2.87 -21.40 -0.14
CA ILE A 96 -1.69 -20.60 -0.55
C ILE A 96 -1.23 -19.66 0.56
N SER A 97 -1.97 -19.60 1.66
CA SER A 97 -1.55 -18.95 2.90
C SER A 97 -2.35 -19.50 4.05
N ASN A 98 -1.76 -19.57 5.24
CA ASN A 98 -2.51 -19.78 6.47
C ASN A 98 -3.06 -18.47 7.07
N LYS A 99 -2.78 -17.30 6.47
CA LYS A 99 -3.19 -15.98 6.97
C LYS A 99 -3.78 -15.11 5.87
N ASN A 100 -4.70 -14.23 6.26
CA ASN A 100 -5.13 -13.14 5.39
C ASN A 100 -4.02 -12.12 5.13
N HIS A 101 -4.07 -11.50 3.95
CA HIS A 101 -3.11 -10.50 3.48
C HIS A 101 -3.82 -9.23 3.00
N ALA A 102 -3.16 -8.08 3.12
CA ALA A 102 -3.65 -6.81 2.62
C ALA A 102 -2.53 -5.96 2.01
N PHE A 103 -2.90 -5.07 1.10
CA PHE A 103 -2.01 -4.03 0.60
C PHE A 103 -1.87 -2.91 1.64
N TYR A 104 -0.64 -2.44 1.82
CA TYR A 104 -0.28 -1.32 2.66
C TYR A 104 0.55 -0.32 1.86
N PHE A 105 0.28 0.97 2.05
CA PHE A 105 1.24 2.00 1.69
C PHE A 105 2.44 1.93 2.63
N LYS A 106 3.63 2.10 2.07
CA LYS A 106 4.87 2.24 2.81
C LYS A 106 5.09 3.71 3.21
N LYS A 107 5.99 3.94 4.15
CA LYS A 107 6.35 5.30 4.58
C LYS A 107 6.95 6.12 3.44
N GLU A 108 7.59 5.46 2.48
CA GLU A 108 8.15 6.06 1.27
C GLU A 108 7.06 6.71 0.42
N PHE A 109 5.90 6.07 0.25
CA PHE A 109 4.75 6.67 -0.42
C PHE A 109 4.28 7.93 0.30
N MET A 110 4.17 7.87 1.64
CA MET A 110 3.75 9.04 2.43
C MET A 110 4.75 10.19 2.33
N ARG A 111 6.05 9.90 2.22
CA ARG A 111 7.09 10.91 2.01
C ARG A 111 6.99 11.52 0.62
N GLU A 112 6.84 10.69 -0.41
CA GLU A 112 6.69 11.14 -1.81
C GLU A 112 5.50 12.09 -1.95
N VAL A 113 4.33 11.72 -1.40
CA VAL A 113 3.13 12.58 -1.42
C VAL A 113 3.40 13.97 -0.83
N ARG A 114 4.14 14.05 0.27
CA ARG A 114 4.49 15.34 0.88
C ARG A 114 5.50 16.13 0.05
N GLU A 115 6.49 15.46 -0.55
CA GLU A 115 7.50 16.09 -1.41
C GLU A 115 6.89 16.61 -2.72
N MET A 116 5.98 15.86 -3.34
CA MET A 116 5.25 16.31 -4.53
C MET A 116 4.38 17.54 -4.24
N ALA A 117 3.75 17.57 -3.05
CA ALA A 117 2.94 18.70 -2.60
C ALA A 117 3.79 19.96 -2.35
N SER A 118 4.97 19.83 -1.74
CA SER A 118 5.84 20.98 -1.45
C SER A 118 6.51 21.57 -2.70
N GLN A 119 6.76 20.73 -3.71
CA GLN A 119 7.38 21.16 -4.97
C GLN A 119 6.38 21.77 -5.97
N GLY A 120 5.09 21.84 -5.63
CA GLY A 120 4.07 22.36 -6.53
C GLY A 120 4.01 21.57 -7.85
N ARG A 121 4.24 20.25 -7.81
CA ARG A 121 4.03 19.35 -8.96
C ARG A 121 2.52 19.27 -9.21
N ASP A 122 1.99 20.35 -9.78
CA ASP A 122 0.58 20.67 -9.82
C ASP A 122 -0.16 19.60 -10.65
N GLY A 123 -1.24 19.07 -10.07
CA GLY A 123 -2.10 18.06 -10.70
C GLY A 123 -2.10 16.67 -10.04
N ILE A 124 -1.23 16.40 -9.06
CA ILE A 124 -1.19 15.08 -8.38
C ILE A 124 -1.44 15.18 -6.86
N VAL A 125 -0.88 16.18 -6.18
CA VAL A 125 -1.10 16.37 -4.74
C VAL A 125 -1.25 17.86 -4.43
N ARG A 126 -2.28 18.22 -3.66
CA ARG A 126 -2.51 19.59 -3.17
C ARG A 126 -2.64 19.60 -1.65
N ILE A 127 -2.09 20.63 -1.03
CA ILE A 127 -2.28 20.90 0.40
C ILE A 127 -3.63 21.58 0.59
N ILE A 128 -4.44 21.09 1.53
CA ILE A 128 -5.74 21.65 1.93
C ILE A 128 -5.66 22.13 3.38
#